data_AF-A0A973AUS4-F1
#
_entry.id   AF-A0A973AUS4-F1
#
_cell.length_a   1.000
_cell.length_b   1.000
_cell.length_c   1.000
_cell.angle_alpha   90.00
_cell.angle_beta   90.00
_cell.angle_gamma   90.00
#
_symmetry.space_group_name_H-M   'P 1'
#
loop_
_entity.id
_entity.type
_entity.pdbx_description
1 polymer ?
#
loop_
_entity_poly.entity_id
_entity_poly.type
_entity_poly.pdbx_seq_one_letter_code
_entity_poly.pdbx_strand_id
1 'polypeptide(L)'
;MKKSHYDVLIIGGGPAGCSCALWLKHLGFNPLIVEIRGRLGGLQNDSPYSNGWILGKNYLNGKAFTREVNKQIKGEKIAIRFNTQITDLKFNNKKDLFEIVIRKNNSISKASSDYVVLSSGVRPNTGGLEPSSQVLIGPGHLIEKSNFKGKTVAILGGGDNAFENYQFIKKQKPKSIKIFARHVRAQFPFVQKINQGDLKTGSFTIDKVGKKINGQVFDVIVVMYGWHAVNVISPFFPLKTINGFVKTDLFRRTSYNRIYAIGEVTQASHPCCVTAMADGIIAAKDIQNKIDSRKLPSEVKRKL
;
A
#
# COMPACT_ATOMS: atom_id res chain seq x y z
N MET A 1 27.55 -5.58 -14.74
CA MET A 1 27.49 -6.60 -13.67
C MET A 1 26.34 -6.30 -12.70
N LYS A 2 25.53 -7.29 -12.30
CA LYS A 2 24.50 -7.08 -11.25
C LYS A 2 25.22 -6.87 -9.91
N LYS A 3 25.01 -5.72 -9.26
CA LYS A 3 25.51 -5.48 -7.89
C LYS A 3 24.94 -6.55 -6.94
N SER A 4 25.81 -7.11 -6.11
CA SER A 4 25.47 -8.07 -5.04
C SER A 4 25.16 -7.38 -3.71
N HIS A 5 25.53 -6.10 -3.57
CA HIS A 5 25.32 -5.29 -2.37
C HIS A 5 24.66 -3.95 -2.73
N TYR A 6 23.80 -3.46 -1.85
CA TYR A 6 23.01 -2.23 -1.97
C TYR A 6 22.99 -1.50 -0.62
N ASP A 7 23.06 -0.18 -0.60
CA ASP A 7 22.98 0.54 0.69
C ASP A 7 21.62 0.31 1.37
N VAL A 8 20.53 0.23 0.57
CA VAL A 8 19.17 0.05 1.09
C VAL A 8 18.37 -0.92 0.21
N LEU A 9 17.80 -1.95 0.83
CA LEU A 9 16.76 -2.79 0.24
C LEU A 9 15.38 -2.18 0.52
N ILE A 10 14.59 -1.94 -0.53
CA ILE A 10 13.21 -1.46 -0.43
C ILE A 10 12.28 -2.57 -0.91
N ILE A 11 11.42 -3.07 -0.03
CA ILE A 11 10.48 -4.16 -0.31
C ILE A 11 9.11 -3.53 -0.61
N GLY A 12 8.74 -3.52 -1.89
CA GLY A 12 7.54 -2.86 -2.41
C GLY A 12 7.86 -1.66 -3.30
N GLY A 13 7.25 -1.62 -4.48
CA GLY A 13 7.40 -0.57 -5.49
C GLY A 13 6.18 0.36 -5.56
N GLY A 14 5.45 0.54 -4.46
CA GLY A 14 4.38 1.54 -4.36
C GLY A 14 4.90 2.99 -4.31
N PRO A 15 4.01 4.00 -4.20
CA PRO A 15 4.42 5.41 -4.13
C PRO A 15 5.44 5.69 -3.01
N ALA A 16 5.26 5.09 -1.83
CA ALA A 16 6.20 5.22 -0.71
C ALA A 16 7.61 4.69 -1.04
N GLY A 17 7.69 3.44 -1.53
CA GLY A 17 8.95 2.81 -1.90
C GLY A 17 9.66 3.53 -3.04
N CYS A 18 8.91 3.99 -4.05
CA CYS A 18 9.45 4.78 -5.15
C CYS A 18 10.02 6.12 -4.66
N SER A 19 9.30 6.84 -3.80
CA SER A 19 9.78 8.10 -3.21
C SER A 19 11.05 7.89 -2.39
N CYS A 20 11.09 6.87 -1.53
CA CYS A 20 12.27 6.51 -0.75
C CYS A 20 13.47 6.21 -1.65
N ALA A 21 13.29 5.40 -2.69
CA ALA A 21 14.36 5.04 -3.63
C ALA A 21 14.88 6.27 -4.38
N LEU A 22 13.98 7.15 -4.84
CA LEU A 22 14.34 8.39 -5.53
C LEU A 22 15.22 9.27 -4.64
N TRP A 23 14.79 9.51 -3.40
CA TRP A 23 15.55 10.32 -2.45
C TRP A 23 16.91 9.72 -2.13
N LEU A 24 16.96 8.42 -1.83
CA LEU A 24 18.22 7.72 -1.57
C LEU A 24 19.17 7.82 -2.76
N LYS A 25 18.65 7.70 -3.99
CA LYS A 25 19.43 7.84 -5.22
C LYS A 25 20.04 9.24 -5.35
N HIS A 26 19.26 10.30 -5.13
CA HIS A 26 19.77 11.69 -5.17
C HIS A 26 20.74 12.01 -4.03
N LEU A 27 20.63 11.32 -2.89
CA LEU A 27 21.58 11.42 -1.78
C LEU A 27 22.87 10.62 -2.01
N GLY A 28 23.04 9.99 -3.18
CA GLY A 28 24.26 9.25 -3.55
C GLY A 28 24.28 7.77 -3.14
N PHE A 29 23.17 7.25 -2.61
CA PHE A 29 23.05 5.84 -2.23
C PHE A 29 22.59 4.95 -3.40
N ASN A 30 22.74 3.64 -3.23
CA ASN A 30 22.36 2.61 -4.18
C ASN A 30 21.16 1.80 -3.66
N PRO A 31 19.93 2.29 -3.82
CA PRO A 31 18.74 1.53 -3.42
C PRO A 31 18.42 0.40 -4.42
N LEU A 32 17.88 -0.70 -3.89
CA LEU A 32 17.24 -1.77 -4.65
C LEU A 32 15.76 -1.83 -4.31
N ILE A 33 14.88 -1.65 -5.30
CA ILE A 33 13.45 -1.96 -5.17
C ILE A 33 13.22 -3.43 -5.53
N VAL A 34 12.64 -4.19 -4.62
CA VAL A 34 12.07 -5.53 -4.89
C VAL A 34 10.55 -5.41 -4.94
N GLU A 35 9.99 -5.67 -6.12
CA GLU A 35 8.56 -5.56 -6.39
C GLU A 35 8.00 -6.93 -6.82
N ILE A 36 6.95 -7.36 -6.13
CA ILE A 36 6.31 -8.66 -6.35
C ILE A 36 5.57 -8.71 -7.69
N ARG A 37 5.12 -7.56 -8.21
CA ARG A 37 4.44 -7.41 -9.50
C ARG A 37 5.44 -7.14 -10.64
N GLY A 38 4.94 -7.22 -11.87
CA GLY A 38 5.69 -6.86 -13.08
C GLY A 38 5.84 -5.36 -13.32
N ARG A 39 5.38 -4.51 -12.39
CA ARG A 39 5.30 -3.06 -12.55
C ARG A 39 5.31 -2.35 -11.18
N LEU A 40 5.87 -1.14 -11.13
CA LEU A 40 5.78 -0.23 -9.99
C LEU A 40 4.36 0.36 -9.88
N GLY A 41 4.03 0.93 -8.72
CA GLY A 41 2.84 1.77 -8.52
C GLY A 41 1.89 1.28 -7.42
N GLY A 42 2.08 0.08 -6.87
CA GLY A 42 1.23 -0.44 -5.78
C GLY A 42 -0.26 -0.46 -6.14
N LEU A 43 -1.13 -0.11 -5.19
CA LEU A 43 -2.59 -0.07 -5.37
C LEU A 43 -3.06 0.94 -6.43
N GLN A 44 -2.28 1.99 -6.69
CA GLN A 44 -2.65 3.02 -7.67
C GLN A 44 -2.72 2.48 -9.10
N ASN A 45 -2.01 1.40 -9.41
CA ASN A 45 -2.11 0.71 -10.69
C ASN A 45 -3.52 0.19 -11.01
N ASP A 46 -4.32 -0.03 -9.96
CA ASP A 46 -5.64 -0.63 -10.06
C ASP A 46 -6.73 0.39 -9.67
N SER A 47 -6.37 1.65 -9.41
CA SER A 47 -7.28 2.73 -9.03
C SER A 47 -7.77 3.52 -10.26
N PRO A 48 -9.08 3.46 -10.58
CA PRO A 48 -9.69 4.30 -11.62
C PRO A 48 -10.00 5.73 -11.11
N TYR A 49 -9.88 5.97 -9.81
CA TYR A 49 -10.29 7.21 -9.17
C TYR A 49 -9.27 8.33 -9.41
N SER A 50 -9.76 9.56 -9.48
CA SER A 50 -8.93 10.75 -9.68
C SER A 50 -8.15 11.11 -8.41
N ASN A 51 -6.86 11.37 -8.53
CA ASN A 51 -6.03 11.86 -7.42
C ASN A 51 -6.04 13.40 -7.38
N GLY A 52 -7.21 14.00 -7.10
CA GLY A 52 -7.38 15.46 -7.04
C GLY A 52 -6.59 16.16 -5.91
N TRP A 53 -5.97 15.39 -5.01
CA TRP A 53 -5.24 15.88 -3.85
C TRP A 53 -3.72 15.97 -4.06
N ILE A 54 -3.24 15.68 -5.27
CA ILE A 54 -1.82 15.84 -5.61
C ILE A 54 -1.63 17.22 -6.22
N LEU A 55 -1.09 18.15 -5.43
CA LEU A 55 -0.80 19.50 -5.86
C LEU A 55 0.09 19.51 -7.12
N GLY A 56 -0.26 20.34 -8.10
CA GLY A 56 0.48 20.46 -9.37
C GLY A 56 0.26 19.31 -10.36
N LYS A 57 -0.58 18.31 -10.04
CA LYS A 57 -0.96 17.21 -10.94
C LYS A 57 -2.48 17.13 -11.03
N ASN A 58 -3.07 17.99 -11.85
CA ASN A 58 -4.52 18.06 -11.99
C ASN A 58 -5.13 16.75 -12.52
N TYR A 59 -6.04 16.18 -11.73
CA TYR A 59 -6.96 15.09 -12.07
C TYR A 59 -6.37 13.78 -12.61
N LEU A 60 -5.06 13.53 -12.44
CA LEU A 60 -4.49 12.22 -12.81
C LEU A 60 -5.16 11.11 -11.99
N ASN A 61 -5.78 10.15 -12.65
CA ASN A 61 -6.21 8.95 -11.96
C ASN A 61 -5.01 8.11 -11.50
N GLY A 62 -5.25 7.13 -10.63
CA GLY A 62 -4.16 6.30 -10.08
C GLY A 62 -3.27 5.68 -11.14
N LYS A 63 -3.87 5.16 -12.22
CA LYS A 63 -3.13 4.58 -13.35
C LYS A 63 -2.23 5.60 -14.06
N ALA A 64 -2.73 6.81 -14.28
CA ALA A 64 -1.94 7.86 -14.92
C ALA A 64 -0.80 8.33 -14.01
N PHE A 65 -1.07 8.48 -12.71
CA PHE A 65 -0.05 8.79 -11.71
C PHE A 65 1.07 7.74 -11.69
N THR A 66 0.75 6.44 -11.68
CA THR A 66 1.80 5.40 -11.63
C THR A 66 2.61 5.31 -12.91
N ARG A 67 2.05 5.67 -14.08
CA ARG A 67 2.84 5.77 -15.32
C ARG A 67 3.94 6.83 -15.20
N GLU A 68 3.62 8.00 -14.64
CA GLU A 68 4.61 9.06 -14.40
C GLU A 68 5.68 8.63 -13.40
N VAL A 69 5.27 8.03 -12.27
CA VAL A 69 6.22 7.50 -11.27
C VAL A 69 7.14 6.45 -11.88
N ASN A 70 6.60 5.51 -12.67
CA ASN A 70 7.39 4.47 -13.32
C ASN A 70 8.38 5.05 -14.34
N LYS A 71 7.96 6.05 -15.12
CA LYS A 71 8.84 6.75 -16.07
C LYS A 71 10.00 7.42 -15.33
N GLN A 72 9.72 8.14 -14.24
CA GLN A 72 10.73 8.83 -13.45
C GLN A 72 11.73 7.84 -12.82
N ILE A 73 11.25 6.84 -12.08
CA ILE A 73 12.11 5.88 -11.38
C ILE A 73 13.02 5.10 -12.35
N LYS A 74 12.52 4.75 -13.54
CA LYS A 74 13.34 4.13 -14.60
C LYS A 74 14.38 5.09 -15.17
N GLY A 75 14.02 6.36 -15.38
CA GLY A 75 14.92 7.41 -15.86
C GLY A 75 16.13 7.64 -14.95
N GLU A 76 15.91 7.55 -13.63
CA GLU A 76 16.97 7.66 -12.60
C GLU A 76 17.91 6.45 -12.53
N LYS A 77 17.67 5.40 -13.33
CA LYS A 77 18.45 4.15 -13.35
C LYS A 77 18.56 3.50 -11.96
N ILE A 78 17.50 3.61 -11.15
CA ILE A 78 17.38 2.92 -9.86
C ILE A 78 17.29 1.40 -10.12
N ALA A 79 17.94 0.60 -9.28
CA ALA A 79 17.91 -0.85 -9.42
C ALA A 79 16.53 -1.40 -9.01
N ILE A 80 15.91 -2.21 -9.87
CA ILE A 80 14.59 -2.78 -9.64
C ILE A 80 14.60 -4.27 -9.99
N ARG A 81 13.94 -5.08 -9.15
CA ARG A 81 13.64 -6.49 -9.43
C ARG A 81 12.13 -6.70 -9.38
N PHE A 82 11.52 -6.85 -10.56
CA PHE A 82 10.10 -7.17 -10.74
C PHE A 82 9.81 -8.67 -10.66
N ASN A 83 8.55 -9.03 -10.40
CA ASN A 83 8.08 -10.42 -10.25
C ASN A 83 8.91 -11.18 -9.21
N THR A 84 9.27 -10.49 -8.14
CA THR A 84 10.32 -10.93 -7.23
C THR A 84 9.87 -10.78 -5.78
N GLN A 85 10.10 -11.80 -4.97
CA GLN A 85 9.80 -11.80 -3.54
C GLN A 85 11.05 -12.10 -2.72
N ILE A 86 11.04 -11.61 -1.47
CA ILE A 86 12.02 -12.01 -0.45
C ILE A 86 11.56 -13.34 0.15
N THR A 87 12.43 -14.35 0.13
CA THR A 87 12.16 -15.67 0.74
C THR A 87 12.94 -15.91 2.01
N ASP A 88 14.03 -15.17 2.21
CA ASP A 88 14.79 -15.16 3.46
C ASP A 88 15.47 -13.80 3.65
N LEU A 89 15.54 -13.34 4.88
CA LEU A 89 16.17 -12.08 5.27
C LEU A 89 16.76 -12.25 6.66
N LYS A 90 18.08 -12.08 6.79
CA LYS A 90 18.75 -12.22 8.09
C LYS A 90 19.81 -11.16 8.27
N PHE A 91 20.01 -10.74 9.52
CA PHE A 91 21.10 -9.84 9.86
C PHE A 91 22.36 -10.66 10.20
N ASN A 92 23.47 -10.38 9.52
CA ASN A 92 24.76 -11.01 9.76
C ASN A 92 25.62 -10.10 10.65
N ASN A 93 25.68 -10.41 11.94
CA ASN A 93 26.47 -9.63 12.91
C ASN A 93 27.96 -9.52 12.56
N LYS A 94 28.55 -10.55 11.93
CA LYS A 94 29.98 -10.54 11.58
C LYS A 94 30.28 -9.59 10.42
N LYS A 95 29.35 -9.46 9.48
CA LYS A 95 29.49 -8.58 8.30
C LYS A 95 28.79 -7.23 8.49
N ASP A 96 28.08 -7.04 9.60
CA ASP A 96 27.27 -5.86 9.93
C ASP A 96 26.26 -5.44 8.83
N LEU A 97 25.66 -6.42 8.16
CA LEU A 97 24.71 -6.22 7.04
C LEU A 97 23.60 -7.26 7.01
N PHE A 98 22.56 -7.00 6.23
CA PHE A 98 21.51 -7.96 5.91
C PHE A 98 21.92 -8.85 4.74
N GLU A 99 21.76 -10.17 4.89
CA GLU A 99 21.81 -11.14 3.80
C GLU A 99 20.39 -11.44 3.35
N ILE A 100 20.16 -11.42 2.03
CA ILE A 100 18.83 -11.46 1.43
C ILE A 100 18.79 -12.61 0.42
N VAL A 101 17.77 -13.47 0.51
CA VAL A 101 17.45 -14.45 -0.53
C VAL A 101 16.21 -13.99 -1.28
N ILE A 102 16.36 -13.92 -2.59
CA ILE A 102 15.42 -13.33 -3.50
C ILE A 102 14.99 -14.39 -4.52
N ARG A 103 13.68 -14.63 -4.62
CA ARG A 103 13.09 -15.55 -5.60
C ARG A 103 12.37 -14.79 -6.70
N LYS A 104 12.72 -15.08 -7.95
CA LYS A 104 12.01 -14.65 -9.16
C LYS A 104 11.61 -15.90 -9.94
N ASN A 105 10.31 -16.19 -10.02
CA ASN A 105 9.80 -17.46 -10.53
C ASN A 105 10.49 -18.65 -9.80
N ASN A 106 11.10 -19.57 -10.54
CA ASN A 106 11.85 -20.71 -9.98
C ASN A 106 13.33 -20.41 -9.72
N SER A 107 13.81 -19.20 -10.01
CA SER A 107 15.21 -18.82 -9.83
C SER A 107 15.42 -18.14 -8.48
N ILE A 108 16.43 -18.61 -7.75
CA ILE A 108 16.88 -18.02 -6.48
C ILE A 108 18.18 -17.25 -6.71
N SER A 109 18.31 -16.09 -6.09
CA SER A 109 19.53 -15.29 -6.09
C SER A 109 19.77 -14.67 -4.72
N LYS A 110 21.02 -14.36 -4.41
CA LYS A 110 21.42 -13.69 -3.16
C LYS A 110 21.73 -12.22 -3.41
N ALA A 111 21.48 -11.40 -2.40
CA ALA A 111 21.89 -10.01 -2.33
C ALA A 111 22.22 -9.66 -0.86
N SER A 112 22.74 -8.46 -0.64
CA SER A 112 22.94 -7.91 0.70
C SER A 112 22.57 -6.43 0.74
N SER A 113 22.24 -5.94 1.94
CA SER A 113 22.06 -4.50 2.17
C SER A 113 22.38 -4.05 3.59
N ASP A 114 22.68 -2.76 3.77
CA ASP A 114 22.93 -2.20 5.11
C ASP A 114 21.62 -1.90 5.85
N TYR A 115 20.60 -1.48 5.10
CA TYR A 115 19.27 -1.12 5.61
C TYR A 115 18.16 -1.83 4.85
N VAL A 116 17.00 -1.97 5.49
CA VAL A 116 15.77 -2.52 4.90
C VAL A 116 14.61 -1.56 5.13
N VAL A 117 13.83 -1.30 4.09
CA VAL A 117 12.62 -0.48 4.13
C VAL A 117 11.44 -1.31 3.64
N LEU A 118 10.50 -1.60 4.53
CA LEU A 118 9.25 -2.28 4.22
C LEU A 118 8.22 -1.27 3.69
N SER A 119 7.76 -1.45 2.47
CA SER A 119 6.76 -0.60 1.79
C SER A 119 5.75 -1.42 0.99
N SER A 120 5.43 -2.61 1.51
CA SER A 120 4.60 -3.64 0.89
C SER A 120 3.09 -3.34 0.87
N GLY A 121 2.68 -2.24 1.49
CA GLY A 121 1.30 -1.75 1.47
C GLY A 121 0.33 -2.66 2.22
N VAL A 122 -0.88 -2.76 1.68
CA VAL A 122 -2.03 -3.42 2.31
C VAL A 122 -2.81 -4.29 1.31
N ARG A 123 -3.65 -5.18 1.83
CA ARG A 123 -4.63 -5.98 1.08
C ARG A 123 -6.04 -5.77 1.66
N PRO A 124 -7.11 -5.84 0.84
CA PRO A 124 -8.45 -5.56 1.34
C PRO A 124 -8.91 -6.62 2.35
N ASN A 125 -9.67 -6.19 3.35
CA ASN A 125 -10.28 -7.07 4.33
C ASN A 125 -11.53 -7.72 3.73
N THR A 126 -11.51 -9.06 3.62
CA THR A 126 -12.61 -9.82 3.03
C THR A 126 -13.81 -9.98 3.97
N GLY A 127 -13.61 -9.86 5.29
CA GLY A 127 -14.63 -10.26 6.27
C GLY A 127 -15.01 -11.76 6.19
N GLY A 128 -14.12 -12.57 5.62
CA GLY A 128 -14.35 -13.98 5.32
C GLY A 128 -15.38 -14.22 4.20
N LEU A 129 -15.56 -13.25 3.30
CA LEU A 129 -16.26 -13.43 2.02
C LEU A 129 -15.26 -13.85 0.95
N GLU A 130 -15.67 -14.76 0.07
CA GLU A 130 -14.83 -15.20 -1.05
C GLU A 130 -15.13 -14.37 -2.31
N PRO A 131 -14.10 -13.92 -3.05
CA PRO A 131 -14.30 -13.13 -4.25
C PRO A 131 -14.94 -13.95 -5.36
N SER A 132 -15.84 -13.33 -6.12
CA SER A 132 -16.48 -13.93 -7.31
C SER A 132 -16.94 -12.84 -8.28
N SER A 133 -17.55 -13.21 -9.41
CA SER A 133 -18.16 -12.24 -10.34
C SER A 133 -19.30 -11.42 -9.71
N GLN A 134 -19.83 -11.86 -8.55
CA GLN A 134 -20.90 -11.21 -7.82
C GLN A 134 -20.45 -10.67 -6.45
N VAL A 135 -19.24 -11.01 -5.98
CA VAL A 135 -18.68 -10.53 -4.73
C VAL A 135 -17.34 -9.86 -5.02
N LEU A 136 -17.34 -8.54 -5.03
CA LEU A 136 -16.18 -7.71 -5.34
C LEU A 136 -15.55 -7.23 -4.05
N ILE A 137 -14.27 -7.54 -3.84
CA ILE A 137 -13.58 -7.21 -2.58
C ILE A 137 -12.59 -6.06 -2.81
N GLY A 138 -12.78 -4.99 -2.05
CA GLY A 138 -11.96 -3.79 -2.10
C GLY A 138 -12.27 -2.88 -3.30
N PRO A 139 -11.71 -1.66 -3.30
CA PRO A 139 -11.86 -0.73 -4.40
C PRO A 139 -10.99 -1.11 -5.60
N GLY A 140 -11.20 -0.40 -6.71
CA GLY A 140 -10.32 -0.45 -7.87
C GLY A 140 -10.83 -1.31 -9.01
N HIS A 141 -9.92 -2.05 -9.62
CA HIS A 141 -10.10 -2.65 -10.94
C HIS A 141 -11.28 -3.62 -11.07
N LEU A 142 -11.59 -4.39 -10.03
CA LEU A 142 -12.72 -5.32 -10.05
C LEU A 142 -14.05 -4.57 -10.21
N ILE A 143 -14.20 -3.43 -9.53
CA ILE A 143 -15.37 -2.56 -9.65
C ILE A 143 -15.37 -1.86 -11.00
N GLU A 144 -14.22 -1.34 -11.44
CA GLU A 144 -14.08 -0.69 -12.75
C GLU A 144 -14.51 -1.60 -13.91
N LYS A 145 -14.14 -2.88 -13.88
CA LYS A 145 -14.47 -3.86 -14.93
C LYS A 145 -15.87 -4.45 -14.82
N SER A 146 -16.55 -4.26 -13.70
CA SER A 146 -17.85 -4.88 -13.47
C SER A 146 -18.97 -4.06 -14.10
N ASN A 147 -19.91 -4.75 -14.73
CA ASN A 147 -21.15 -4.12 -15.21
C ASN A 147 -22.19 -4.09 -14.09
N PHE A 148 -22.61 -2.89 -13.70
CA PHE A 148 -23.67 -2.68 -12.70
C PHE A 148 -25.01 -2.24 -13.29
N LYS A 149 -25.12 -1.98 -14.60
CA LYS A 149 -26.33 -1.49 -15.24
C LYS A 149 -27.50 -2.44 -14.99
N GLY A 150 -28.61 -1.92 -14.46
CA GLY A 150 -29.82 -2.70 -14.16
C GLY A 150 -29.70 -3.71 -13.01
N LYS A 151 -28.57 -3.77 -12.30
CA LYS A 151 -28.34 -4.68 -11.18
C LYS A 151 -28.70 -4.08 -9.83
N THR A 152 -29.04 -4.92 -8.87
CA THR A 152 -29.16 -4.58 -7.44
C THR A 152 -27.79 -4.74 -6.76
N VAL A 153 -27.34 -3.70 -6.06
CA VAL A 153 -25.99 -3.63 -5.50
C VAL A 153 -26.03 -3.36 -3.99
N ALA A 154 -25.28 -4.15 -3.22
CA ALA A 154 -25.02 -3.89 -1.80
C ALA A 154 -23.54 -3.55 -1.59
N ILE A 155 -23.25 -2.38 -1.03
CA ILE A 155 -21.91 -2.01 -0.57
C ILE A 155 -21.82 -2.24 0.93
N LEU A 156 -20.86 -3.02 1.38
CA LEU A 156 -20.65 -3.35 2.79
C LEU A 156 -19.45 -2.59 3.33
N GLY A 157 -19.70 -1.57 4.16
CA GLY A 157 -18.64 -0.75 4.74
C GLY A 157 -19.11 0.68 5.02
N GLY A 158 -18.47 1.31 6.00
CA GLY A 158 -18.85 2.66 6.46
C GLY A 158 -17.75 3.71 6.36
N GLY A 159 -16.60 3.42 5.76
CA GLY A 159 -15.52 4.40 5.53
C GLY A 159 -15.59 5.04 4.14
N ASP A 160 -14.72 6.00 3.85
CA ASP A 160 -14.70 6.78 2.60
C ASP A 160 -14.79 5.92 1.33
N ASN A 161 -14.05 4.81 1.28
CA ASN A 161 -14.07 3.89 0.14
C ASN A 161 -15.49 3.39 -0.22
N ALA A 162 -16.37 3.18 0.76
CA ALA A 162 -17.74 2.72 0.49
C ALA A 162 -18.56 3.81 -0.22
N PHE A 163 -18.41 5.07 0.21
CA PHE A 163 -19.16 6.20 -0.31
C PHE A 163 -18.59 6.69 -1.66
N GLU A 164 -17.26 6.67 -1.83
CA GLU A 164 -16.64 6.94 -3.13
C GLU A 164 -17.08 5.89 -4.18
N ASN A 165 -17.11 4.62 -3.80
CA ASN A 165 -17.58 3.56 -4.70
C ASN A 165 -19.08 3.59 -4.96
N TYR A 166 -19.89 4.04 -4.01
CA TYR A 166 -21.31 4.31 -4.28
C TYR A 166 -21.45 5.29 -5.45
N GLN A 167 -20.72 6.41 -5.42
CA GLN A 167 -20.77 7.42 -6.49
C GLN A 167 -20.26 6.86 -7.81
N PHE A 168 -19.15 6.11 -7.77
CA PHE A 168 -18.59 5.48 -8.95
C PHE A 168 -19.57 4.50 -9.62
N ILE A 169 -20.21 3.64 -8.83
CA ILE A 169 -21.15 2.63 -9.31
C ILE A 169 -22.46 3.27 -9.77
N LYS A 170 -22.97 4.29 -9.07
CA LYS A 170 -24.23 4.98 -9.41
C LYS A 170 -24.22 5.54 -10.84
N LYS A 171 -23.05 6.01 -11.32
CA LYS A 171 -22.86 6.50 -12.71
C LYS A 171 -23.20 5.45 -13.77
N GLN A 172 -23.12 4.16 -13.43
CA GLN A 172 -23.44 3.06 -14.34
C GLN A 172 -24.94 2.68 -14.36
N LYS A 173 -25.79 3.44 -13.65
CA LYS A 173 -27.25 3.26 -13.61
C LYS A 173 -27.68 1.85 -13.13
N PRO A 174 -27.28 1.43 -11.90
CA PRO A 174 -27.83 0.21 -11.30
C PRO A 174 -29.33 0.35 -11.04
N LYS A 175 -30.04 -0.78 -10.98
CA LYS A 175 -31.47 -0.83 -10.59
C LYS A 175 -31.66 -0.32 -9.17
N SER A 176 -30.78 -0.71 -8.26
CA SER A 176 -30.70 -0.15 -6.91
C SER A 176 -29.29 -0.31 -6.34
N ILE A 177 -28.92 0.57 -5.42
CA ILE A 177 -27.63 0.51 -4.73
C ILE A 177 -27.85 0.93 -3.28
N LYS A 178 -27.38 0.11 -2.33
CA LYS A 178 -27.50 0.38 -0.89
C LYS A 178 -26.14 0.26 -0.22
N ILE A 179 -25.86 1.13 0.76
CA ILE A 179 -24.71 1.01 1.65
C ILE A 179 -25.19 0.40 2.97
N PHE A 180 -24.53 -0.66 3.43
CA PHE A 180 -24.72 -1.26 4.74
C PHE A 180 -23.48 -0.99 5.60
N ALA A 181 -23.66 -0.24 6.69
CA ALA A 181 -22.58 0.18 7.56
C ALA A 181 -22.98 0.00 9.03
N ARG A 182 -22.17 -0.74 9.81
CA ARG A 182 -22.39 -0.82 11.27
C ARG A 182 -22.24 0.56 11.93
N HIS A 183 -21.20 1.27 11.52
CA HIS A 183 -20.92 2.66 11.90
C HIS A 183 -20.40 3.42 10.69
N VAL A 184 -20.79 4.69 10.57
CA VAL A 184 -20.26 5.59 9.55
C VAL A 184 -19.00 6.26 10.09
N ARG A 185 -17.90 6.06 9.38
CA ARG A 185 -16.60 6.71 9.61
C ARG A 185 -16.16 7.56 8.42
N ALA A 186 -16.96 7.55 7.35
CA ALA A 186 -16.69 8.35 6.18
C ALA A 186 -16.79 9.84 6.51
N GLN A 187 -15.96 10.64 5.84
CA GLN A 187 -15.98 12.09 5.99
C GLN A 187 -17.34 12.64 5.55
N PHE A 188 -17.80 13.67 6.25
CA PHE A 188 -19.09 14.29 6.02
C PHE A 188 -19.37 14.66 4.54
N PRO A 189 -18.40 15.20 3.76
CA PRO A 189 -18.63 15.49 2.34
C PRO A 189 -18.96 14.26 1.48
N PHE A 190 -18.47 13.07 1.83
CA PHE A 190 -18.84 11.83 1.14
C PHE A 190 -20.25 11.38 1.52
N VAL A 191 -20.61 11.51 2.79
CA VAL A 191 -21.94 11.16 3.31
C VAL A 191 -23.02 12.05 2.69
N GLN A 192 -22.76 13.34 2.49
CA GLN A 192 -23.74 14.26 1.90
C GLN A 192 -24.02 13.99 0.41
N LYS A 193 -23.09 13.37 -0.32
CA LYS A 193 -23.22 13.16 -1.76
C LYS A 193 -24.13 11.98 -2.13
N ILE A 194 -24.44 11.08 -1.19
CA ILE A 194 -25.28 9.91 -1.46
C ILE A 194 -26.76 10.22 -1.24
N ASN A 195 -27.64 9.41 -1.83
CA ASN A 195 -29.04 9.42 -1.43
C ASN A 195 -29.16 8.82 -0.02
N GLN A 196 -29.66 9.58 0.95
CA GLN A 196 -29.75 9.14 2.34
C GLN A 196 -30.64 7.90 2.54
N GLY A 197 -31.65 7.71 1.67
CA GLY A 197 -32.50 6.50 1.70
C GLY A 197 -31.74 5.20 1.38
N ASP A 198 -30.60 5.31 0.69
CA ASP A 198 -29.74 4.18 0.32
C ASP A 198 -28.77 3.76 1.44
N LEU A 199 -28.60 4.58 2.49
CA LEU A 199 -27.76 4.26 3.63
C LEU A 199 -28.54 3.47 4.69
N LYS A 200 -28.02 2.30 5.07
CA LYS A 200 -28.54 1.45 6.14
C LYS A 200 -27.47 1.30 7.22
N THR A 201 -27.74 1.91 8.37
CA THR A 201 -26.86 1.87 9.54
C THR A 201 -27.29 0.83 10.56
N GLY A 202 -26.35 0.35 11.37
CA GLY A 202 -26.60 -0.61 12.44
C GLY A 202 -26.25 -2.05 12.06
N SER A 203 -26.68 -3.00 12.88
CA SER A 203 -26.41 -4.42 12.67
C SER A 203 -27.16 -4.96 11.45
N PHE A 204 -26.48 -5.81 10.68
CA PHE A 204 -27.07 -6.52 9.55
C PHE A 204 -26.49 -7.92 9.45
N THR A 205 -27.28 -8.86 8.94
CA THR A 205 -26.86 -10.24 8.69
C THR A 205 -26.39 -10.39 7.25
N ILE A 206 -25.39 -11.25 7.06
CA ILE A 206 -24.84 -11.57 5.75
C ILE A 206 -24.89 -13.07 5.60
N ASP A 207 -25.73 -13.54 4.68
CA ASP A 207 -25.64 -14.90 4.19
C ASP A 207 -24.57 -14.95 3.10
N LYS A 208 -23.41 -15.52 3.45
CA LYS A 208 -22.24 -15.62 2.58
C LYS A 208 -22.48 -16.53 1.38
N VAL A 209 -23.38 -17.51 1.51
CA VAL A 209 -23.68 -18.51 0.47
C VAL A 209 -24.82 -18.00 -0.41
N GLY A 210 -25.91 -17.54 0.20
CA GLY A 210 -27.10 -17.06 -0.48
C GLY A 210 -27.03 -15.62 -0.98
N LYS A 211 -25.93 -14.88 -0.70
CA LYS A 211 -25.72 -13.48 -1.13
C LYS A 211 -26.84 -12.57 -0.66
N LYS A 212 -27.30 -12.80 0.58
CA LYS A 212 -28.38 -12.04 1.19
C LYS A 212 -27.84 -11.10 2.24
N ILE A 213 -28.32 -9.86 2.20
CA ILE A 213 -28.13 -8.90 3.30
C ILE A 213 -29.50 -8.68 3.94
N ASN A 214 -29.64 -9.01 5.22
CA ASN A 214 -30.94 -9.02 5.92
C ASN A 214 -32.03 -9.81 5.16
N GLY A 215 -31.67 -10.97 4.60
CA GLY A 215 -32.58 -11.81 3.83
C GLY A 215 -32.87 -11.33 2.39
N GLN A 216 -32.49 -10.10 2.03
CA GLN A 216 -32.64 -9.57 0.66
C GLN A 216 -31.49 -10.03 -0.23
N VAL A 217 -31.79 -10.64 -1.39
CA VAL A 217 -30.80 -11.01 -2.41
C VAL A 217 -30.33 -9.77 -3.18
N PHE A 218 -29.03 -9.72 -3.47
CA PHE A 218 -28.41 -8.71 -4.33
C PHE A 218 -27.64 -9.38 -5.48
N ASP A 219 -27.68 -8.76 -6.66
CA ASP A 219 -26.94 -9.25 -7.83
C ASP A 219 -25.43 -9.10 -7.66
N VAL A 220 -25.00 -8.03 -6.97
CA VAL A 220 -23.60 -7.75 -6.67
C VAL A 220 -23.43 -7.24 -5.24
N ILE A 221 -22.48 -7.82 -4.52
CA ILE A 221 -22.01 -7.39 -3.21
C ILE A 221 -20.60 -6.80 -3.38
N VAL A 222 -20.39 -5.61 -2.85
CA VAL A 222 -19.10 -4.90 -2.87
C VAL A 222 -18.61 -4.73 -1.43
N VAL A 223 -17.44 -5.27 -1.12
CA VAL A 223 -16.92 -5.35 0.25
C VAL A 223 -15.86 -4.28 0.49
N MET A 224 -16.10 -3.42 1.49
CA MET A 224 -15.30 -2.24 1.86
C MET A 224 -14.98 -2.23 3.37
N TYR A 225 -14.52 -3.37 3.90
CA TYR A 225 -14.19 -3.54 5.33
C TYR A 225 -12.82 -3.02 5.75
N GLY A 226 -12.19 -2.20 4.91
CA GLY A 226 -10.85 -1.68 5.15
C GLY A 226 -9.77 -2.64 4.69
N TRP A 227 -8.64 -2.60 5.38
CA TRP A 227 -7.36 -3.10 4.87
C TRP A 227 -6.59 -3.84 5.95
N HIS A 228 -5.78 -4.81 5.53
CA HIS A 228 -4.78 -5.51 6.35
C HIS A 228 -3.39 -5.19 5.85
N ALA A 229 -2.45 -4.86 6.74
CA ALA A 229 -1.06 -4.66 6.37
C ALA A 229 -0.44 -5.94 5.80
N VAL A 230 0.41 -5.78 4.79
CA VAL A 230 1.11 -6.89 4.15
C VAL A 230 2.53 -6.96 4.71
N ASN A 231 2.71 -7.44 5.94
CA ASN A 231 4.03 -7.51 6.58
C ASN A 231 4.84 -8.74 6.14
N VAL A 232 5.39 -8.71 4.93
CA VAL A 232 6.08 -9.87 4.33
C VAL A 232 7.38 -10.28 5.05
N ILE A 233 7.91 -9.43 5.93
CA ILE A 233 9.13 -9.73 6.67
C ILE A 233 8.87 -10.24 8.09
N SER A 234 7.61 -10.33 8.53
CA SER A 234 7.27 -10.84 9.86
C SER A 234 7.81 -12.24 10.18
N PRO A 235 7.93 -13.19 9.22
CA PRO A 235 8.52 -14.50 9.51
C PRO A 235 10.01 -14.43 9.87
N PHE A 236 10.71 -13.37 9.43
CA PHE A 236 12.14 -13.19 9.66
C PHE A 236 12.41 -12.22 10.82
N PHE A 237 11.59 -11.17 10.92
CA PHE A 237 11.64 -10.13 11.93
C PHE A 237 10.22 -9.84 12.44
N PRO A 238 9.81 -10.37 13.61
CA PRO A 238 8.48 -10.15 14.16
C PRO A 238 8.30 -8.71 14.66
N LEU A 239 8.05 -7.78 13.73
CA LEU A 239 7.88 -6.36 14.02
C LEU A 239 6.69 -6.13 14.96
N LYS A 240 6.84 -5.19 15.90
CA LYS A 240 5.71 -4.72 16.73
C LYS A 240 4.61 -4.13 15.83
N THR A 241 3.35 -4.45 16.15
CA THR A 241 2.18 -3.94 15.42
C THR A 241 1.20 -3.21 16.34
N ILE A 242 0.38 -2.34 15.76
CA ILE A 242 -0.81 -1.75 16.37
C ILE A 242 -1.96 -2.00 15.40
N ASN A 243 -3.04 -2.63 15.89
CA ASN A 243 -4.21 -2.97 15.06
C ASN A 243 -3.88 -3.75 13.77
N GLY A 244 -2.82 -4.57 13.80
CA GLY A 244 -2.37 -5.35 12.63
C GLY A 244 -1.46 -4.59 11.65
N PHE A 245 -1.15 -3.32 11.90
CA PHE A 245 -0.22 -2.51 11.09
C PHE A 245 1.13 -2.36 11.78
N VAL A 246 2.21 -2.22 11.00
CA VAL A 246 3.57 -2.11 11.54
C VAL A 246 3.73 -0.80 12.31
N LYS A 247 4.09 -0.91 13.60
CA LYS A 247 4.34 0.26 14.44
C LYS A 247 5.66 0.90 14.03
N THR A 248 5.62 2.22 13.82
CA THR A 248 6.82 3.03 13.60
C THR A 248 6.83 4.28 14.47
N ASP A 249 8.01 4.85 14.65
CA ASP A 249 8.15 6.19 15.23
C ASP A 249 8.06 7.30 14.16
N LEU A 250 8.29 8.55 14.58
CA LEU A 250 8.23 9.71 13.69
C LEU A 250 9.23 9.64 12.52
N PHE A 251 10.33 8.90 12.67
CA PHE A 251 11.36 8.68 11.64
C PHE A 251 11.13 7.41 10.83
N ARG A 252 9.97 6.76 10.98
CA ARG A 252 9.58 5.53 10.28
C ARG A 252 10.40 4.30 10.69
N ARG A 253 11.08 4.36 11.83
CA ARG A 253 11.87 3.24 12.36
C ARG A 253 10.95 2.21 13.00
N THR A 254 11.24 0.93 12.78
CA THR A 254 10.49 -0.18 13.39
C THR A 254 11.09 -0.56 14.76
N SER A 255 10.59 -1.64 15.36
CA SER A 255 11.19 -2.22 16.57
C SER A 255 12.57 -2.85 16.36
N TYR A 256 13.06 -2.95 15.12
CA TYR A 256 14.37 -3.50 14.78
C TYR A 256 15.28 -2.42 14.20
N ASN A 257 16.53 -2.40 14.64
CA ASN A 257 17.53 -1.47 14.14
C ASN A 257 17.75 -1.68 12.64
N ARG A 258 17.94 -0.58 11.90
CA ARG A 258 18.13 -0.54 10.44
C ARG A 258 16.96 -1.09 9.60
N ILE A 259 15.81 -1.38 10.22
CA ILE A 259 14.57 -1.74 9.54
C ILE A 259 13.54 -0.61 9.70
N TYR A 260 13.06 -0.10 8.58
CA TYR A 260 12.05 0.95 8.48
C TYR A 260 10.77 0.37 7.87
N ALA A 261 9.64 1.02 8.12
CA ALA A 261 8.40 0.72 7.43
C ALA A 261 7.69 2.02 7.04
N ILE A 262 7.18 2.10 5.80
CA ILE A 262 6.64 3.34 5.23
C ILE A 262 5.35 3.10 4.45
N GLY A 263 4.48 4.12 4.40
CA GLY A 263 3.23 4.06 3.66
C GLY A 263 2.16 3.23 4.36
N GLU A 264 1.24 2.64 3.59
CA GLU A 264 0.02 2.06 4.14
C GLU A 264 0.26 0.87 5.10
N VAL A 265 1.43 0.24 5.05
CA VAL A 265 1.79 -0.86 5.96
C VAL A 265 1.87 -0.39 7.44
N THR A 266 1.99 0.92 7.70
CA THR A 266 2.14 1.51 9.04
C THR A 266 0.91 2.28 9.54
N GLN A 267 -0.25 2.15 8.88
CA GLN A 267 -1.50 2.86 9.23
C GLN A 267 -1.34 4.38 9.39
N ALA A 268 -0.88 5.07 8.34
CA ALA A 268 -0.85 6.53 8.34
C ALA A 268 -2.23 7.11 8.68
N SER A 269 -2.28 8.17 9.51
CA SER A 269 -3.53 8.83 9.91
C SER A 269 -4.38 9.28 8.71
N HIS A 270 -3.71 9.66 7.62
CA HIS A 270 -4.32 10.00 6.35
C HIS A 270 -3.67 9.16 5.25
N PRO A 271 -4.19 7.96 4.93
CA PRO A 271 -3.59 7.10 3.91
C PRO A 271 -3.87 7.66 2.52
N CYS A 272 -2.86 8.25 1.88
CA CYS A 272 -2.93 8.71 0.50
C CYS A 272 -1.53 8.64 -0.15
N CYS A 273 -1.45 8.88 -1.46
CA CYS A 273 -0.16 8.86 -2.15
C CYS A 273 0.83 9.88 -1.59
N VAL A 274 0.36 11.08 -1.22
CA VAL A 274 1.22 12.18 -0.76
C VAL A 274 1.86 11.84 0.58
N THR A 275 1.07 11.38 1.55
CA THR A 275 1.58 10.96 2.87
C THR A 275 2.48 9.73 2.76
N ALA A 276 2.12 8.77 1.90
CA ALA A 276 2.96 7.61 1.63
C ALA A 276 4.32 8.00 1.02
N MET A 277 4.34 8.93 0.07
CA MET A 277 5.59 9.46 -0.48
C MET A 277 6.41 10.21 0.57
N ALA A 278 5.76 11.01 1.43
CA ALA A 278 6.41 11.73 2.52
C ALA A 278 7.09 10.79 3.53
N ASP A 279 6.45 9.68 3.90
CA ASP A 279 7.08 8.65 4.74
C ASP A 279 8.39 8.13 4.11
N GLY A 280 8.40 7.95 2.78
CA GLY A 280 9.60 7.54 2.05
C GLY A 280 10.74 8.55 2.16
N ILE A 281 10.44 9.85 2.15
CA ILE A 281 11.41 10.94 2.33
C ILE A 281 12.00 10.89 3.75
N ILE A 282 11.12 10.79 4.74
CA ILE A 282 11.50 10.74 6.16
C ILE A 282 12.47 9.58 6.41
N ALA A 283 12.13 8.38 5.92
CA ALA A 283 12.99 7.22 6.06
C ALA A 283 14.34 7.40 5.34
N ALA A 284 14.34 7.91 4.10
CA ALA A 284 15.57 8.14 3.35
C ALA A 284 16.52 9.12 4.06
N LYS A 285 15.98 10.20 4.64
CA LYS A 285 16.76 11.21 5.37
C LYS A 285 17.31 10.67 6.70
N ASP A 286 16.53 9.90 7.45
CA ASP A 286 17.04 9.28 8.69
C ASP A 286 18.12 8.24 8.38
N ILE A 287 17.95 7.44 7.31
CA ILE A 287 18.98 6.50 6.83
C ILE A 287 20.26 7.23 6.45
N GLN A 288 20.16 8.31 5.66
CA GLN A 288 21.31 9.15 5.32
C GLN A 288 22.07 9.58 6.57
N ASN A 289 21.38 10.23 7.51
CA ASN A 289 22.00 10.76 8.73
C ASN A 289 22.73 9.66 9.51
N LYS A 290 22.15 8.45 9.57
CA LYS A 290 22.79 7.29 10.23
C LYS A 290 23.99 6.74 9.47
N ILE A 291 24.01 6.80 8.15
CA ILE A 291 25.17 6.38 7.36
C ILE A 291 26.29 7.41 7.48
N ASP A 292 25.97 8.70 7.31
CA ASP A 292 26.94 9.79 7.36
C ASP A 292 27.58 9.90 8.75
N SER A 293 26.77 9.81 9.81
CA SER A 293 27.29 9.75 11.18
C SER A 293 28.19 8.55 11.45
N ARG A 294 28.14 7.44 10.69
CA ARG A 294 29.13 6.36 10.85
C ARG A 294 30.45 6.69 10.18
N LYS A 295 30.40 7.35 9.02
CA LYS A 295 31.55 7.71 8.18
C LYS A 295 32.36 8.90 8.72
N LEU A 296 31.77 9.76 9.54
CA LEU A 296 32.49 10.88 10.13
C LEU A 296 33.62 10.41 11.07
N PRO A 297 34.81 11.06 11.04
CA PRO A 297 35.88 10.81 12.01
C PRO A 297 35.41 11.04 13.45
N SER A 298 36.00 10.30 14.40
CA SER A 298 35.70 10.36 15.83
C SER A 298 35.76 11.77 16.41
N GLU A 299 36.65 12.61 15.86
CA GLU A 299 36.91 13.99 16.29
C GLU A 299 35.78 14.95 15.93
N VAL A 300 35.07 14.70 14.82
CA VAL A 300 33.92 15.50 14.38
C VAL A 300 32.66 15.12 15.16
N LYS A 301 32.54 13.85 15.57
CA LYS A 301 31.39 13.32 16.35
C LYS A 301 31.21 13.94 17.73
N ARG A 302 32.28 14.49 18.34
CA ARG A 302 32.22 15.09 19.69
C ARG A 302 31.76 16.55 19.70
N LYS A 303 31.60 17.20 18.53
CA LYS A 303 31.26 18.63 18.40
C LYS A 303 29.85 18.90 17.87
N LEU A 304 29.03 17.87 17.69
CA LEU A 304 27.61 17.92 17.28
C LEU A 304 26.75 17.30 18.38
#